data_AF-A0A4Q4DE62-F1
#
_entry.id   AF-A0A4Q4DE62-F1
#
_cell.length_a   1.000
_cell.length_b   1.000
_cell.length_c   1.000
_cell.angle_alpha   90.00
_cell.angle_beta   90.00
_cell.angle_gamma   90.00
#
_symmetry.space_group_name_H-M   'P 1'
#
loop_
_entity.id
_entity.type
_entity.pdbx_description
1 polymer ?
#
loop_
_entity_poly.entity_id
_entity_poly.type
_entity_poly.pdbx_seq_one_letter_code
_entity_poly.pdbx_strand_id
1 'polypeptide(L)'
;MGTNTGHATAMALALLCAAAVAGCSGGAGGAGTPARTSGAPEGLASATASPSPSATAVGKVSARSTSLGKILVDGEGRTLYLFEADKRNKSTCTGDCVKIWPPLIVTGKPEAGTGGVKGNLLSTTTRDNGAKQVTYNGHPLYRFTGDHKPGDTNGQGDFWSHDTWYVLGTSGKKNTTPQQNTGGGY
;
A
#
# COMPACT_ATOMS: atom_id res chain seq x y z
N MET A 1 -12.81 -38.53 24.98
CA MET A 1 -11.71 -38.05 25.83
C MET A 1 -10.41 -38.73 25.39
N GLY A 2 -9.42 -37.97 24.95
CA GLY A 2 -8.10 -38.49 24.58
C GLY A 2 -7.05 -37.43 24.89
N THR A 3 -6.19 -37.70 25.87
CA THR A 3 -5.11 -36.84 26.34
C THR A 3 -3.80 -37.23 25.67
N ASN A 4 -3.03 -36.28 25.14
CA ASN A 4 -1.58 -36.44 24.92
C ASN A 4 -0.95 -35.04 24.69
N THR A 5 -0.30 -34.45 25.70
CA THR A 5 1.15 -34.52 26.02
C THR A 5 1.89 -33.31 25.46
N GLY A 6 2.20 -32.38 26.37
CA GLY A 6 2.96 -31.17 26.10
C GLY A 6 4.45 -31.45 25.93
N HIS A 7 5.11 -30.62 25.14
CA HIS A 7 6.55 -30.46 25.15
C HIS A 7 6.85 -28.98 25.36
N ALA A 8 7.26 -28.65 26.58
CA ALA A 8 7.96 -27.42 26.90
C ALA A 8 9.44 -27.64 26.60
N THR A 9 10.04 -26.76 25.79
CA THR A 9 11.49 -26.64 25.66
C THR A 9 11.88 -25.20 25.88
N ALA A 10 12.54 -24.98 27.03
CA ALA A 10 13.31 -23.78 27.37
C ALA A 10 14.74 -23.88 26.81
N MET A 11 15.54 -22.82 27.04
CA MET A 11 16.96 -22.58 26.70
C MET A 11 17.16 -21.74 25.42
N ALA A 12 18.08 -20.78 25.34
CA ALA A 12 18.93 -20.10 26.31
C ALA A 12 19.55 -18.85 25.62
N LEU A 13 20.07 -17.97 26.47
CA LEU A 13 20.76 -16.70 26.26
C LEU A 13 21.94 -16.72 25.26
N ALA A 14 22.12 -15.64 24.50
CA ALA A 14 23.45 -15.23 24.02
C ALA A 14 23.53 -13.70 23.81
N LEU A 15 24.16 -13.03 24.79
CA LEU A 15 24.72 -11.69 24.66
C LEU A 15 25.96 -11.74 23.77
N LEU A 16 26.13 -10.78 22.86
CA LEU A 16 27.45 -10.45 22.31
C LEU A 16 27.59 -8.92 22.20
N CYS A 17 28.38 -8.35 23.12
CA CYS A 17 28.97 -7.02 23.01
C CYS A 17 30.27 -7.12 22.21
N ALA A 18 30.53 -6.17 21.30
CA ALA A 18 31.89 -5.85 20.88
C ALA A 18 31.99 -4.37 20.51
N ALA A 19 32.91 -3.68 21.18
CA ALA A 19 33.32 -2.29 20.97
C ALA A 19 34.73 -2.26 20.37
N ALA A 20 35.05 -1.27 19.53
CA ALA A 20 36.39 -0.71 19.31
C ALA A 20 36.25 0.54 18.41
N VAL A 21 36.40 1.78 18.89
CA VAL A 21 37.59 2.63 19.19
C VAL A 21 38.48 3.04 18.00
N ALA A 22 38.82 4.35 18.06
CA ALA A 22 40.03 5.04 17.61
C ALA A 22 40.12 5.65 16.20
N GLY A 23 40.32 6.97 16.20
CA GLY A 23 40.84 7.77 15.08
C GLY A 23 40.96 9.24 15.47
N CYS A 24 42.15 9.65 15.93
CA CYS A 24 42.51 11.02 16.32
C CYS A 24 43.57 11.62 15.38
N SER A 25 43.84 12.92 15.57
CA SER A 25 44.93 13.77 15.03
C SER A 25 44.65 14.44 13.67
N GLY A 26 44.94 15.73 13.43
CA GLY A 26 45.52 16.89 14.13
C GLY A 26 45.24 18.13 13.23
N GLY A 27 45.58 19.39 13.46
CA GLY A 27 46.32 20.12 14.49
C GLY A 27 46.27 21.64 14.17
N ALA A 28 46.73 22.44 15.14
CA ALA A 28 47.32 23.79 15.06
C ALA A 28 46.71 24.92 14.20
N GLY A 29 46.27 25.98 14.90
CA GLY A 29 46.91 27.31 14.80
C GLY A 29 46.23 28.36 13.91
N GLY A 30 45.91 29.51 14.50
CA GLY A 30 45.66 30.75 13.75
C GLY A 30 44.77 31.76 14.48
N ALA A 31 45.40 32.76 15.11
CA ALA A 31 44.72 33.96 15.60
C ALA A 31 44.36 34.89 14.43
N GLY A 32 43.15 35.48 14.48
CA GLY A 32 42.73 36.53 13.55
C GLY A 32 41.39 37.14 13.99
N THR A 33 41.44 38.42 14.34
CA THR A 33 40.33 39.32 14.71
C THR A 33 39.32 39.50 13.55
N PRO A 34 38.10 40.02 13.80
CA PRO A 34 36.94 39.86 12.93
C PRO A 34 36.89 40.91 11.81
N ALA A 35 36.40 40.51 10.63
CA ALA A 35 35.98 41.44 9.59
C ALA A 35 34.69 40.95 8.94
N ARG A 36 33.68 41.83 8.95
CA ARG A 36 32.42 41.73 8.20
C ARG A 36 32.71 41.58 6.70
N THR A 37 31.87 40.86 5.96
CA THR A 37 31.21 41.31 4.70
C THR A 37 30.27 40.20 4.19
N SER A 38 29.13 40.64 3.65
CA SER A 38 28.05 39.88 3.02
C SER A 38 28.46 38.75 2.08
N GLY A 39 27.67 37.67 2.11
CA GLY A 39 27.68 36.64 1.09
C GLY A 39 26.69 35.53 1.44
N ALA A 40 25.47 35.62 0.94
CA ALA A 40 24.54 34.50 0.95
C ALA A 40 25.05 33.43 -0.03
N PRO A 41 25.18 32.15 0.37
CA PRO A 41 25.24 31.08 -0.60
C PRO A 41 23.81 30.61 -0.90
N GLU A 42 23.37 30.89 -2.13
CA GLU A 42 22.34 30.12 -2.82
C GLU A 42 22.81 28.66 -2.89
N GLY A 43 22.33 27.85 -1.95
CA GLY A 43 22.59 26.41 -1.88
C GLY A 43 21.43 25.64 -2.48
N LEU A 44 21.62 25.19 -3.71
CA LEU A 44 20.74 24.33 -4.52
C LEU A 44 20.05 23.24 -3.69
N ALA A 45 18.75 23.44 -3.43
CA ALA A 45 17.88 22.39 -2.92
C ALA A 45 17.67 21.35 -4.03
N SER A 46 18.44 20.25 -4.00
CA SER A 46 18.09 19.03 -4.72
C SER A 46 16.83 18.46 -4.09
N ALA A 47 15.67 18.81 -4.65
CA ALA A 47 14.41 18.17 -4.33
C ALA A 47 14.41 16.78 -4.95
N THR A 48 14.69 15.76 -4.14
CA THR A 48 14.40 14.37 -4.49
C THR A 48 12.89 14.25 -4.67
N ALA A 49 12.42 14.24 -5.91
CA ALA A 49 11.02 14.09 -6.23
C ALA A 49 10.54 12.71 -5.72
N SER A 50 9.79 12.72 -4.62
CA SER A 50 9.07 11.55 -4.15
C SER A 50 8.09 11.12 -5.25
N PRO A 51 8.01 9.83 -5.63
CA PRO A 51 7.09 9.38 -6.66
C PRO A 51 5.66 9.68 -6.19
N SER A 52 5.06 10.72 -6.78
CA SER A 52 3.66 11.05 -6.59
C SER A 52 2.84 9.93 -7.23
N PRO A 53 1.83 9.35 -6.53
CA PRO A 53 0.96 8.37 -7.16
C PRO A 53 0.29 9.05 -8.36
N SER A 54 0.60 8.58 -9.57
CA SER A 54 0.05 9.13 -10.81
C SER A 54 -1.47 9.07 -10.72
N ALA A 55 -2.11 10.23 -10.61
CA ALA A 55 -3.56 10.34 -10.64
C ALA A 55 -4.04 9.96 -12.03
N THR A 56 -4.92 8.96 -12.13
CA THR A 56 -5.58 8.65 -13.40
C THR A 56 -6.59 9.77 -13.68
N ALA A 57 -6.63 10.27 -14.92
CA ALA A 57 -7.80 11.02 -15.39
C ALA A 57 -9.07 10.18 -15.14
N VAL A 58 -10.20 10.82 -14.78
CA VAL A 58 -11.52 10.22 -14.53
C VAL A 58 -11.50 8.69 -14.37
N GLY A 59 -11.30 8.19 -13.15
CA GLY A 59 -11.10 6.75 -12.93
C GLY A 59 -12.35 5.94 -13.32
N LYS A 60 -12.21 5.05 -14.30
CA LYS A 60 -13.23 4.06 -14.64
C LYS A 60 -13.06 2.80 -13.78
N VAL A 61 -14.17 2.31 -13.23
CA VAL A 61 -14.24 1.04 -12.50
C VAL A 61 -15.18 0.10 -13.25
N SER A 62 -14.67 -1.02 -13.74
CA SER A 62 -15.42 -2.06 -14.46
C SER A 62 -15.47 -3.35 -13.65
N ALA A 63 -16.14 -4.38 -14.18
CA ALA A 63 -16.13 -5.71 -13.59
C ALA A 63 -15.56 -6.76 -14.55
N ARG A 64 -14.84 -7.73 -13.98
CA ARG A 64 -14.26 -8.88 -14.69
C ARG A 64 -14.64 -10.18 -13.99
N SER A 65 -14.85 -11.25 -14.77
CA SER A 65 -15.02 -12.60 -14.23
C SER A 65 -13.65 -13.26 -14.01
N THR A 66 -13.48 -13.89 -12.84
CA THR A 66 -12.31 -14.68 -12.46
C THR A 66 -12.75 -15.97 -11.76
N SER A 67 -11.81 -16.80 -11.31
CA SER A 67 -12.10 -17.97 -10.45
C SER A 67 -12.73 -17.59 -9.11
N LEU A 68 -12.57 -16.33 -8.67
CA LEU A 68 -13.23 -15.78 -7.48
C LEU A 68 -14.64 -15.22 -7.81
N GLY A 69 -15.09 -15.28 -9.06
CA GLY A 69 -16.37 -14.71 -9.51
C GLY A 69 -16.21 -13.32 -10.14
N LYS A 70 -17.28 -12.52 -10.12
CA LYS A 70 -17.27 -11.15 -10.68
C LYS A 70 -16.67 -10.15 -9.71
N ILE A 71 -15.52 -9.60 -10.09
CA ILE A 71 -14.68 -8.71 -9.28
C ILE A 71 -14.59 -7.33 -9.92
N LEU A 72 -14.28 -6.31 -9.12
CA LEU A 72 -14.01 -4.96 -9.61
C LEU A 72 -12.59 -4.88 -10.17
N VAL A 73 -12.46 -4.15 -11.27
CA VAL A 73 -11.18 -3.80 -11.90
C VAL A 73 -11.18 -2.34 -12.29
N ASP A 74 -10.01 -1.73 -12.42
CA ASP A 74 -9.88 -0.38 -12.97
C ASP A 74 -9.95 -0.36 -14.51
N GLY A 75 -9.65 0.81 -15.10
CA GLY A 75 -9.62 1.02 -16.56
C GLY A 75 -8.54 0.22 -17.30
N GLU A 76 -7.51 -0.25 -16.60
CA GLU A 76 -6.45 -1.12 -17.14
C GLU A 76 -6.77 -2.61 -16.91
N GLY A 77 -7.89 -2.91 -16.25
CA GLY A 77 -8.30 -4.27 -15.92
C GLY A 77 -7.57 -4.86 -14.71
N ARG A 78 -6.84 -4.05 -13.93
CA ARG A 78 -6.18 -4.48 -12.70
C ARG A 78 -7.21 -4.64 -11.58
N THR A 79 -7.06 -5.69 -10.79
CA THR A 79 -7.99 -6.01 -9.70
C THR A 79 -7.99 -4.94 -8.61
N LEU A 80 -9.19 -4.63 -8.11
CA LEU A 80 -9.39 -3.68 -7.04
C LEU A 80 -9.73 -4.38 -5.73
N TYR A 81 -9.04 -3.92 -4.68
CA TYR A 81 -9.06 -4.50 -3.35
C TYR A 81 -9.63 -3.53 -2.32
N LEU A 82 -10.18 -4.11 -1.25
CA LEU A 82 -10.40 -3.44 0.02
C LEU A 82 -9.39 -3.95 1.06
N PHE A 83 -9.08 -3.09 2.03
CA PHE A 83 -8.38 -3.48 3.24
C PHE A 83 -9.40 -3.61 4.38
N GLU A 84 -9.40 -4.72 5.11
CA GLU A 84 -10.40 -4.94 6.16
C GLU A 84 -10.22 -4.00 7.38
N ALA A 85 -9.00 -3.51 7.62
CA ALA A 85 -8.76 -2.50 8.66
C ALA A 85 -9.32 -1.10 8.32
N ASP A 86 -9.70 -0.86 7.06
CA ASP A 86 -10.23 0.45 6.66
C ASP A 86 -11.62 0.68 7.23
N LYS A 87 -11.89 1.93 7.61
CA LYS A 87 -13.23 2.38 7.98
C LYS A 87 -13.96 2.92 6.74
N ARG A 88 -15.28 3.06 6.85
CA ARG A 88 -16.09 3.63 5.75
C ARG A 88 -15.52 4.99 5.31
N ASN A 89 -15.13 5.07 4.05
CA ASN A 89 -14.50 6.22 3.41
C ASN A 89 -13.22 6.73 4.11
N LYS A 90 -12.53 5.93 4.91
CA LYS A 90 -11.27 6.33 5.55
C LYS A 90 -10.25 5.20 5.49
N SER A 91 -9.18 5.48 4.74
CA SER A 91 -8.01 4.60 4.62
C SER A 91 -7.14 4.68 5.88
N THR A 92 -6.65 3.52 6.34
CA THR A 92 -5.57 3.39 7.33
C THR A 92 -4.23 3.07 6.67
N CYS A 93 -4.24 2.59 5.42
CA CYS A 93 -3.05 2.30 4.63
C CYS A 93 -2.25 3.57 4.30
N THR A 94 -1.12 3.75 4.97
CA THR A 94 -0.18 4.88 4.80
C THR A 94 1.27 4.39 4.87
N GLY A 95 2.26 5.26 4.60
CA GLY A 95 3.68 4.90 4.67
C GLY A 95 4.06 3.78 3.69
N ASP A 96 4.68 2.71 4.17
CA ASP A 96 5.09 1.59 3.32
C ASP A 96 3.90 0.81 2.74
N CYS A 97 2.73 0.86 3.39
CA CYS A 97 1.54 0.19 2.89
C CYS A 97 1.18 0.66 1.47
N VAL A 98 1.22 1.96 1.19
CA VAL A 98 0.86 2.50 -0.13
C VAL A 98 1.87 2.17 -1.23
N LYS A 99 3.06 1.65 -0.88
CA LYS A 99 4.05 1.17 -1.85
C LYS A 99 3.69 -0.22 -2.39
N ILE A 100 3.06 -1.05 -1.57
CA ILE A 100 2.60 -2.41 -1.93
C ILE A 100 1.14 -2.40 -2.39
N TRP A 101 0.36 -1.52 -1.78
CA TRP A 101 -1.07 -1.35 -2.01
C TRP A 101 -1.38 0.10 -2.47
N PRO A 102 -1.01 0.48 -3.70
CA PRO A 102 -1.27 1.83 -4.18
C PRO A 102 -2.77 2.15 -4.19
N PRO A 103 -3.19 3.29 -3.63
CA PRO A 103 -4.58 3.71 -3.70
C PRO A 103 -4.98 4.06 -5.14
N LEU A 104 -6.23 3.79 -5.52
CA LEU A 104 -6.78 4.23 -6.80
C LEU A 104 -7.11 5.74 -6.74
N ILE A 105 -6.17 6.57 -7.18
CA ILE A 105 -6.27 8.04 -7.16
C ILE A 105 -6.88 8.58 -8.45
N VAL A 106 -7.79 9.57 -8.32
CA VAL A 106 -8.47 10.23 -9.44
C VAL A 106 -8.47 11.75 -9.29
N THR A 107 -8.50 12.47 -10.40
CA THR A 107 -8.68 13.93 -10.41
C THR A 107 -10.15 14.36 -10.53
N GLY A 108 -10.99 13.50 -11.10
CA GLY A 108 -12.42 13.75 -11.32
C GLY A 108 -13.34 12.76 -10.60
N LYS A 109 -14.64 12.85 -10.90
CA LYS A 109 -15.63 11.89 -10.39
C LYS A 109 -15.39 10.52 -11.04
N PRO A 110 -15.31 9.41 -10.29
CA PRO A 110 -15.17 8.08 -10.87
C PRO A 110 -16.43 7.67 -11.61
N GLU A 111 -16.26 6.86 -12.65
CA GLU A 111 -17.33 6.38 -13.52
C GLU A 111 -17.47 4.86 -13.46
N ALA A 112 -18.71 4.38 -13.47
CA ALA A 112 -18.97 2.97 -13.68
C ALA A 112 -18.69 2.61 -15.14
N GLY A 113 -17.84 1.62 -15.35
CA GLY A 113 -17.56 1.01 -16.64
C GLY A 113 -18.46 -0.19 -16.90
N THR A 114 -17.92 -1.18 -17.61
CA THR A 114 -18.68 -2.35 -18.07
C THR A 114 -18.85 -3.41 -16.98
N GLY A 115 -19.69 -4.41 -17.25
CA GLY A 115 -19.74 -5.64 -16.44
C GLY A 115 -20.66 -5.58 -15.21
N GLY A 116 -21.46 -4.53 -15.05
CA GLY A 116 -22.49 -4.42 -14.01
C GLY A 116 -22.02 -3.73 -12.72
N VAL A 117 -21.04 -2.83 -12.83
CA VAL A 117 -20.64 -1.96 -11.72
C VAL A 117 -21.76 -0.98 -11.42
N LYS A 118 -22.09 -0.81 -10.14
CA LYS A 118 -23.18 0.06 -9.71
C LYS A 118 -22.65 1.46 -9.46
N GLY A 119 -22.99 2.40 -10.35
CA GLY A 119 -22.53 3.79 -10.25
C GLY A 119 -22.92 4.51 -8.95
N ASN A 120 -24.04 4.13 -8.33
CA ASN A 120 -24.47 4.69 -7.04
C ASN A 120 -23.62 4.21 -5.84
N LEU A 121 -22.78 3.19 -6.02
CA LEU A 121 -21.81 2.76 -5.01
C LEU A 121 -20.45 3.42 -5.20
N LEU A 122 -20.18 4.06 -6.34
CA LEU A 122 -18.93 4.78 -6.60
C LEU A 122 -18.96 6.17 -5.97
N SER A 123 -17.89 6.48 -5.25
CA SER A 123 -17.65 7.81 -4.69
C SER A 123 -16.15 8.08 -4.59
N THR A 124 -15.77 9.16 -3.93
CA THR A 124 -14.39 9.47 -3.58
C THR A 124 -14.27 9.83 -2.11
N THR A 125 -13.11 9.55 -1.53
CA THR A 125 -12.71 10.11 -0.23
C THR A 125 -11.41 10.90 -0.37
N THR A 126 -11.23 11.90 0.48
CA THR A 126 -9.98 12.69 0.54
C THR A 126 -9.03 12.03 1.52
N ARG A 127 -7.83 11.69 1.05
CA ARG A 127 -6.75 11.17 1.88
C ARG A 127 -6.06 12.31 2.65
N ASP A 128 -5.27 11.96 3.66
CA ASP A 128 -4.59 12.94 4.52
C ASP A 128 -3.59 13.83 3.76
N ASN A 129 -3.07 13.36 2.62
CA ASN A 129 -2.21 14.12 1.71
C ASN A 129 -2.99 14.96 0.67
N GLY A 130 -4.32 15.07 0.78
CA GLY A 130 -5.18 15.82 -0.12
C GLY A 130 -5.60 15.07 -1.40
N ALA A 131 -5.01 13.92 -1.71
CA ALA A 131 -5.38 13.15 -2.89
C ALA A 131 -6.79 12.56 -2.77
N LYS A 132 -7.55 12.55 -3.88
CA LYS A 132 -8.87 11.91 -3.95
C LYS A 132 -8.72 10.45 -4.35
N GLN A 133 -9.13 9.56 -3.47
CA GLN A 133 -9.15 8.11 -3.71
C GLN A 133 -10.58 7.66 -4.02
N VAL A 134 -10.72 6.75 -4.99
CA VAL A 134 -12.00 6.12 -5.30
C VAL A 134 -12.45 5.23 -4.15
N THR A 135 -13.74 5.29 -3.85
CA THR A 135 -14.40 4.33 -2.96
C THR A 135 -15.51 3.59 -3.68
N TYR A 136 -15.75 2.34 -3.30
CA TYR A 136 -16.91 1.57 -3.75
C TYR A 136 -17.67 1.01 -2.56
N ASN A 137 -18.95 1.33 -2.46
CA ASN A 137 -19.77 1.04 -1.29
C ASN A 137 -19.13 1.52 0.03
N GLY A 138 -18.33 2.57 -0.03
CA GLY A 138 -17.61 3.13 1.11
C GLY A 138 -16.28 2.44 1.46
N HIS A 139 -15.82 1.45 0.70
CA HIS A 139 -14.47 0.90 0.84
C HIS A 139 -13.48 1.72 0.00
N PRO A 140 -12.39 2.25 0.56
CA PRO A 140 -11.28 2.77 -0.23
C PRO A 140 -10.70 1.69 -1.14
N LEU A 141 -10.48 2.02 -2.42
CA LEU A 141 -10.01 1.04 -3.41
C LEU A 141 -8.50 1.13 -3.62
N TYR A 142 -7.87 -0.03 -3.74
CA TYR A 142 -6.44 -0.16 -3.95
C TYR A 142 -6.15 -1.13 -5.08
N ARG A 143 -4.98 -0.93 -5.70
CA ARG A 143 -4.32 -1.90 -6.56
C ARG A 143 -3.31 -2.68 -5.71
N PHE A 144 -2.90 -3.85 -6.20
CA PHE A 144 -1.77 -4.60 -5.64
C PHE A 144 -0.58 -4.57 -6.61
N THR A 145 0.63 -4.33 -6.12
CA THR A 145 1.83 -4.29 -6.96
C THR A 145 2.27 -5.67 -7.47
N GLY A 146 1.90 -6.76 -6.77
CA GLY A 146 2.17 -8.13 -7.20
C GLY A 146 1.20 -8.68 -8.25
N ASP A 147 0.17 -7.92 -8.62
CA ASP A 147 -0.57 -8.21 -9.85
C ASP A 147 0.24 -7.68 -11.04
N HIS A 148 0.23 -8.38 -12.17
CA HIS A 148 0.97 -7.94 -13.37
C HIS A 148 0.07 -7.88 -14.60
N LYS A 149 -0.95 -8.73 -14.67
CA LYS A 149 -1.87 -8.86 -15.79
C LYS A 149 -3.30 -8.50 -15.38
N PRO A 150 -4.14 -8.10 -16.34
CA PRO A 150 -5.56 -7.88 -16.07
C PRO A 150 -6.24 -9.12 -15.49
N GLY A 151 -6.88 -8.96 -14.34
CA GLY A 151 -7.55 -10.05 -13.63
C GLY A 151 -6.66 -10.94 -12.76
N ASP A 152 -5.36 -10.64 -12.61
CA ASP A 152 -4.57 -11.24 -11.54
C ASP A 152 -5.22 -10.92 -10.19
N THR A 153 -5.23 -11.88 -9.27
CA THR A 153 -5.84 -11.72 -7.95
C THR A 153 -4.84 -12.09 -6.84
N ASN A 154 -3.55 -11.83 -7.05
CA ASN A 154 -2.46 -12.36 -6.22
C ASN A 154 -2.47 -11.79 -4.80
N GLY A 155 -3.09 -10.62 -4.61
CA GLY A 155 -3.27 -10.00 -3.29
C GLY A 155 -4.46 -10.54 -2.48
N GLN A 156 -5.24 -11.49 -3.00
CA GLN A 156 -6.41 -12.02 -2.29
C GLN A 156 -5.98 -12.75 -1.02
N GLY A 157 -6.48 -12.31 0.13
CA GLY A 157 -6.17 -12.94 1.42
C GLY A 157 -4.79 -12.60 1.97
N ASP A 158 -4.07 -11.64 1.38
CA ASP A 158 -2.80 -11.18 1.93
C ASP A 158 -3.03 -10.53 3.30
N PHE A 159 -2.23 -10.90 4.29
CA PHE A 159 -2.32 -10.35 5.64
C PHE A 159 -1.18 -9.35 5.85
N TRP A 160 -1.53 -8.09 6.08
CA TRP A 160 -0.57 -7.01 6.29
C TRP A 160 -0.95 -6.22 7.52
N SER A 161 0.02 -6.02 8.43
CA SER A 161 -0.10 -5.15 9.62
C SER A 161 -1.51 -5.20 10.19
N HIS A 162 -1.83 -6.26 10.94
CA HIS A 162 -3.09 -6.49 11.66
C HIS A 162 -4.37 -6.89 10.88
N ASP A 163 -4.44 -6.78 9.56
CA ASP A 163 -5.66 -7.19 8.86
C ASP A 163 -5.43 -7.71 7.43
N THR A 164 -6.50 -8.11 6.75
CA THR A 164 -6.45 -8.85 5.49
C THR A 164 -6.98 -8.03 4.30
N TRP A 165 -6.37 -8.25 3.14
CA TRP A 165 -6.77 -7.68 1.87
C TRP A 165 -7.72 -8.61 1.12
N TYR A 166 -8.77 -8.04 0.53
CA TYR A 166 -9.75 -8.82 -0.24
C TYR A 166 -10.09 -8.16 -1.55
N VAL A 167 -10.20 -8.98 -2.57
CA VAL A 167 -10.80 -8.60 -3.85
C VAL A 167 -12.23 -8.16 -3.60
N LEU A 168 -12.61 -7.03 -4.19
CA LEU A 168 -13.94 -6.46 -4.03
C LEU A 168 -14.88 -6.93 -5.15
N GLY A 169 -16.01 -7.53 -4.79
CA GLY A 169 -17.05 -7.92 -5.73
C GLY A 169 -17.93 -6.75 -6.17
N THR A 170 -18.67 -6.92 -7.27
CA THR A 170 -19.58 -5.87 -7.80
C THR A 170 -20.74 -5.50 -6.85
N SER A 171 -21.04 -6.34 -5.87
CA SER A 171 -21.99 -6.06 -4.79
C SER A 171 -21.46 -5.09 -3.74
N GLY A 172 -20.16 -4.77 -3.77
CA GLY A 172 -19.49 -3.95 -2.76
C GLY A 172 -19.22 -4.71 -1.47
N LYS A 173 -19.11 -6.04 -1.55
CA LYS A 173 -18.72 -6.92 -0.44
C LYS A 173 -17.37 -7.58 -0.75
N LYS A 174 -16.56 -7.79 0.28
CA LYS A 174 -15.32 -8.55 0.18
C LYS A 174 -15.60 -9.95 -0.36
N ASN A 175 -14.69 -10.45 -1.19
CA ASN A 175 -14.73 -11.82 -1.65
C ASN A 175 -14.13 -12.75 -0.59
N THR A 176 -14.94 -13.64 -0.02
CA THR A 176 -14.49 -14.63 0.98
C THR A 176 -14.32 -16.02 0.38
N THR A 177 -14.39 -16.17 -0.94
CA THR A 177 -14.10 -17.45 -1.60
C THR A 177 -12.62 -17.78 -1.40
N PRO A 178 -12.28 -18.98 -0.91
CA PRO A 178 -10.89 -19.41 -0.82
C PRO A 178 -10.25 -19.32 -2.20
N GLN A 179 -9.06 -18.71 -2.29
CA GLN A 179 -8.34 -18.68 -3.56
C GLN A 179 -8.00 -20.12 -3.93
N GLN A 180 -8.62 -20.62 -5.00
CA GLN A 180 -8.31 -21.93 -5.55
C GLN A 180 -6.89 -21.85 -6.07
N ASN A 181 -5.92 -22.28 -5.26
CA ASN A 181 -4.57 -22.49 -5.73
C ASN A 181 -4.64 -23.61 -6.76
N THR A 182 -4.66 -23.23 -8.03
CA THR A 182 -4.37 -24.17 -9.13
C THR A 182 -2.85 -24.31 -9.21
N GLY A 183 -2.25 -24.75 -8.10
CA GLY A 183 -0.86 -25.19 -8.05
C GLY A 183 -0.84 -26.64 -8.47
N GLY A 184 -0.42 -26.88 -9.71
CA GLY A 184 -0.15 -28.22 -10.23
C GLY A 184 0.80 -28.95 -9.30
N GLY A 185 0.40 -30.17 -8.92
CA GLY A 185 1.24 -31.03 -8.12
C GLY A 185 2.33 -31.67 -8.96
N TYR A 186 3.53 -31.77 -8.38
CA TYR A 186 4.40 -32.94 -8.35
C TYR A 186 5.41 -32.73 -7.21
#